data_AF-A0A143B2Z8-F1
#
_entry.id   AF-A0A143B2Z8-F1
#
_cell.length_a   1.000
_cell.length_b   1.000
_cell.length_c   1.000
_cell.angle_alpha   90.00
_cell.angle_beta   90.00
_cell.angle_gamma   90.00
#
_symmetry.space_group_name_H-M   'P 1'
#
loop_
_entity.id
_entity.type
_entity.pdbx_description
1 polymer ?
#
loop_
_entity_poly.entity_id
_entity_poly.type
_entity_poly.pdbx_seq_one_letter_code
_entity_poly.pdbx_strand_id
1 'polypeptide(L)'
;MLFDKLAGFIERHIPDLVPDLEQTALFEFPFRAHEAVAPGKFCQDDLEHFFLPFPRTAIEDKATCTFLFDGAEKQVGLSEPRAFIDVLSLAGSDDPGAFKGSLSELDPEMRHWAKQEGLHQIALGRIFSMKLPVGSTDYQASACVDRIVIVNGRGEIQSDMAMQELKFMPGAEESCRGIIGNVITSIEELMLINSDPEYFIFEKSPANPRKCKAGRITRSPDRPRYIPLKPETIRKTMDLDRPSEDGVSGKRPHERRRHWRLLKSERFKNKQGQRVMVDACWVGPSEAVVGKTRYRVRLDI
;
A
#
# COMPACT_ATOMS: atom_id res chain seq x y z
N MET A 1 11.37 -2.78 -10.03
CA MET A 1 10.49 -2.44 -8.90
C MET A 1 11.09 -1.27 -8.16
N LEU A 2 10.27 -0.29 -7.81
CA LEU A 2 10.66 0.89 -7.06
C LEU A 2 11.11 0.52 -5.64
N PHE A 3 10.51 -0.53 -5.06
CA PHE A 3 10.96 -1.11 -3.79
C PHE A 3 12.46 -1.44 -3.80
N ASP A 4 12.94 -2.15 -4.84
CA ASP A 4 14.35 -2.56 -4.94
C ASP A 4 15.30 -1.37 -5.09
N LYS A 5 14.82 -0.26 -5.68
CA LYS A 5 15.57 0.99 -5.80
C LYS A 5 15.78 1.63 -4.43
N LEU A 6 14.72 1.73 -3.64
CA LEU A 6 14.83 2.21 -2.26
C LEU A 6 15.71 1.28 -1.42
N ALA A 7 15.53 -0.03 -1.53
CA ALA A 7 16.34 -1.00 -0.77
C ALA A 7 17.85 -0.82 -1.05
N GLY A 8 18.23 -0.65 -2.32
CA GLY A 8 19.62 -0.38 -2.69
C GLY A 8 20.14 0.98 -2.23
N PHE A 9 19.28 1.99 -2.08
CA PHE A 9 19.62 3.29 -1.51
C PHE A 9 19.84 3.18 0.00
N ILE A 10 18.88 2.61 0.73
CA ILE A 10 18.92 2.45 2.19
C ILE A 10 20.15 1.65 2.64
N GLU A 11 20.45 0.52 1.99
CA GLU A 11 21.63 -0.28 2.31
C GLU A 11 22.96 0.47 2.21
N ARG A 12 23.04 1.51 1.36
CA ARG A 12 24.27 2.27 1.12
C ARG A 12 24.37 3.53 1.96
N HIS A 13 23.25 4.23 2.12
CA HIS A 13 23.24 5.61 2.60
C HIS A 13 22.55 5.77 3.95
N ILE A 14 21.64 4.86 4.31
CA ILE A 14 20.89 4.91 5.58
C ILE A 14 20.79 3.49 6.19
N PRO A 15 21.92 2.85 6.52
CA PRO A 15 21.94 1.44 6.94
C PRO A 15 21.09 1.16 8.19
N ASP A 16 20.87 2.16 9.03
CA ASP A 16 20.04 2.04 10.24
C ASP A 16 18.57 1.73 9.93
N LEU A 17 18.09 2.04 8.72
CA LEU A 17 16.73 1.71 8.27
C LEU A 17 16.62 0.33 7.61
N VAL A 18 17.72 -0.41 7.45
CA VAL A 18 17.69 -1.76 6.87
C VAL A 18 16.75 -2.70 7.64
N PRO A 19 16.77 -2.76 8.99
CA PRO A 19 15.88 -3.64 9.75
C PRO A 19 14.39 -3.31 9.55
N ASP A 20 14.05 -2.03 9.40
CA ASP A 20 12.68 -1.59 9.18
C ASP A 20 12.19 -1.93 7.77
N LEU A 21 13.02 -1.66 6.74
CA LEU A 21 12.67 -1.96 5.35
C LEU A 21 12.61 -3.47 5.08
N GLU A 22 13.43 -4.25 5.78
CA GLU A 22 13.39 -5.70 5.64
C GLU A 22 12.10 -6.30 6.18
N GLN A 23 11.54 -5.72 7.25
CA GLN A 23 10.28 -6.15 7.85
C GLN A 23 9.02 -5.66 7.12
N THR A 24 9.17 -4.81 6.09
CA THR A 24 8.02 -4.22 5.39
C THR A 24 7.21 -5.26 4.61
N ALA A 25 5.89 -5.27 4.77
CA ALA A 25 5.00 -6.06 3.92
C ALA A 25 4.79 -5.33 2.58
N LEU A 26 5.21 -5.92 1.46
CA LEU A 26 5.06 -5.33 0.14
C LEU A 26 3.73 -5.72 -0.50
N PHE A 27 2.83 -4.75 -0.65
CA PHE A 27 1.56 -4.87 -1.33
C PHE A 27 1.68 -4.53 -2.81
N GLU A 28 1.01 -5.32 -3.63
CA GLU A 28 0.84 -5.10 -5.06
C GLU A 28 -0.66 -5.05 -5.35
N PHE A 29 -1.15 -3.92 -5.82
CA PHE A 29 -2.56 -3.76 -6.14
C PHE A 29 -2.81 -4.11 -7.62
N PRO A 30 -3.73 -5.04 -7.93
CA PRO A 30 -3.96 -5.51 -9.30
C PRO A 30 -4.79 -4.53 -10.16
N PHE A 31 -5.00 -3.30 -9.69
CA PHE A 31 -5.81 -2.26 -10.31
C PHE A 31 -5.11 -0.90 -10.16
N ARG A 32 -5.51 0.11 -10.94
CA ARG A 32 -5.07 1.49 -10.67
C ARG A 32 -5.86 2.06 -9.51
N ALA A 33 -5.22 2.80 -8.61
CA ALA A 33 -5.86 3.35 -7.42
C ALA A 33 -7.18 4.07 -7.75
N HIS A 34 -7.18 4.95 -8.74
CA HIS A 34 -8.35 5.73 -9.15
C HIS A 34 -9.45 4.93 -9.88
N GLU A 35 -9.18 3.69 -10.28
CA GLU A 35 -10.20 2.78 -10.83
C GLU A 35 -10.97 2.07 -9.71
N ALA A 36 -10.31 1.81 -8.57
CA ALA A 36 -10.91 1.10 -7.43
C ALA A 36 -11.38 2.01 -6.30
N VAL A 37 -10.78 3.20 -6.17
CA VAL A 37 -11.12 4.24 -5.20
C VAL A 37 -11.74 5.42 -5.95
N ALA A 38 -13.07 5.48 -5.95
CA ALA A 38 -13.80 6.64 -6.46
C ALA A 38 -13.80 7.77 -5.42
N PRO A 39 -13.76 9.06 -5.85
CA PRO A 39 -13.91 10.18 -4.92
C PRO A 39 -15.18 10.05 -4.07
N GLY A 40 -15.05 10.29 -2.76
CA GLY A 40 -16.16 10.17 -1.81
C GLY A 40 -16.55 8.73 -1.45
N LYS A 41 -15.77 7.71 -1.85
CA LYS A 41 -16.00 6.31 -1.46
C LYS A 41 -15.91 6.08 0.04
N PHE A 42 -15.01 6.78 0.71
CA PHE A 42 -14.79 6.68 2.15
C PHE A 42 -15.36 7.88 2.89
N CYS A 43 -15.72 7.69 4.14
CA CYS A 43 -16.12 8.74 5.06
C CYS A 43 -15.10 8.95 6.17
N GLN A 44 -15.29 9.99 6.99
CA GLN A 44 -14.42 10.27 8.14
C GLN A 44 -14.34 9.07 9.12
N ASP A 45 -15.43 8.33 9.28
CA ASP A 45 -15.47 7.14 10.14
C ASP A 45 -14.57 6.01 9.62
N ASP A 46 -14.50 5.79 8.29
CA ASP A 46 -13.56 4.80 7.72
C ASP A 46 -12.11 5.17 8.06
N LEU A 47 -11.78 6.46 7.98
CA LEU A 47 -10.44 6.97 8.28
C LEU A 47 -10.09 6.85 9.77
N GLU A 48 -11.05 7.09 10.67
CA GLU A 48 -10.87 6.91 12.11
C GLU A 48 -10.61 5.45 12.51
N HIS A 49 -11.14 4.50 11.73
CA HIS A 49 -10.94 3.06 11.93
C HIS A 49 -9.86 2.46 11.02
N PHE A 50 -9.14 3.30 10.25
CA PHE A 50 -8.07 2.84 9.35
C PHE A 50 -6.92 2.21 10.14
N PHE A 51 -6.34 1.14 9.62
CA PHE A 51 -5.14 0.51 10.22
C PHE A 51 -4.29 -0.09 9.10
N LEU A 52 -2.98 -0.17 9.30
CA LEU A 52 -2.12 -0.88 8.38
C LEU A 52 -2.28 -2.39 8.59
N PRO A 53 -2.40 -3.21 7.52
CA PRO A 53 -2.43 -4.67 7.68
C PRO A 53 -1.18 -5.24 8.36
N PHE A 54 -0.04 -4.56 8.21
CA PHE A 54 1.19 -4.82 8.93
C PHE A 54 1.78 -3.49 9.41
N PRO A 55 2.46 -3.43 10.57
CA PRO A 55 3.00 -2.17 11.11
C PRO A 55 3.95 -1.41 10.19
N ARG A 56 4.52 -2.12 9.22
CA ARG A 56 5.36 -1.59 8.15
C ARG A 56 4.81 -2.11 6.84
N THR A 57 4.21 -1.24 6.04
CA THR A 57 3.56 -1.62 4.80
C THR A 57 4.13 -0.79 3.65
N ALA A 58 4.48 -1.42 2.54
CA ALA A 58 4.78 -0.77 1.29
C ALA A 58 3.65 -1.06 0.30
N ILE A 59 3.25 -0.07 -0.48
CA ILE A 59 2.32 -0.21 -1.59
C ILE A 59 3.11 0.15 -2.85
N GLU A 60 3.36 -0.83 -3.73
CA GLU A 60 3.90 -0.56 -5.05
C GLU A 60 2.78 -0.72 -6.08
N ASP A 61 2.43 0.37 -6.71
CA ASP A 61 1.48 0.39 -7.83
C ASP A 61 2.24 0.72 -9.13
N LYS A 62 1.52 1.10 -10.19
CA LYS A 62 2.16 1.44 -11.47
C LYS A 62 2.83 2.81 -11.47
N ALA A 63 2.53 3.67 -10.50
CA ALA A 63 2.97 5.05 -10.42
C ALA A 63 4.13 5.22 -9.43
N THR A 64 3.96 4.74 -8.20
CA THR A 64 4.87 4.98 -7.08
C THR A 64 5.08 3.72 -6.23
N CYS A 65 5.99 3.84 -5.27
CA CYS A 65 6.07 2.92 -4.15
C CYS A 65 6.06 3.71 -2.84
N THR A 66 4.95 3.63 -2.12
CA THR A 66 4.74 4.33 -0.84
C THR A 66 4.95 3.36 0.30
N PHE A 67 5.81 3.73 1.25
CA PHE A 67 6.03 3.03 2.51
C PHE A 67 5.32 3.79 3.61
N LEU A 68 4.64 3.07 4.48
CA LEU A 68 3.95 3.57 5.67
C LEU A 68 4.44 2.80 6.89
N PHE A 69 4.78 3.53 7.94
CA PHE A 69 5.24 2.98 9.21
C PHE A 69 4.32 3.50 10.32
N ASP A 70 3.69 2.58 11.06
CA ASP A 70 2.95 2.95 12.26
C ASP A 70 3.89 3.59 13.30
N GLY A 71 3.44 4.70 13.92
CA GLY A 71 4.15 5.38 14.99
C GLY A 71 3.98 4.70 16.36
N ALA A 72 2.95 3.85 16.49
CA ALA A 72 2.66 3.07 17.68
C ALA A 72 2.28 1.62 17.32
N GLU A 73 2.49 0.67 18.24
CA GLU A 73 2.06 -0.71 18.04
C GLU A 73 0.53 -0.78 17.85
N LYS A 74 0.07 -1.44 16.77
CA LYS A 74 -1.35 -1.61 16.44
C LYS A 74 -2.10 -0.27 16.32
N GLN A 75 -1.46 0.72 15.73
CA GLN A 75 -2.05 2.04 15.53
C GLN A 75 -3.33 1.96 14.67
N VAL A 76 -4.39 2.60 15.16
CA VAL A 76 -5.67 2.78 14.46
C VAL A 76 -5.90 4.28 14.21
N GLY A 77 -6.47 4.61 13.06
CA GLY A 77 -6.59 5.95 12.54
C GLY A 77 -5.24 6.62 12.36
N LEU A 78 -5.24 7.95 12.48
CA LEU A 78 -4.02 8.78 12.51
C LEU A 78 -3.89 9.43 13.91
N SER A 79 -4.05 8.62 14.97
CA SER A 79 -3.92 9.08 16.35
C SER A 79 -2.49 9.51 16.69
N GLU A 80 -1.52 8.87 16.06
CA GLU A 80 -0.09 9.14 16.15
C GLU A 80 0.47 9.41 14.75
N PRO A 81 1.56 10.18 14.61
CA PRO A 81 2.16 10.42 13.31
C PRO A 81 2.64 9.11 12.67
N ARG A 82 2.28 8.88 11.41
CA ARG A 82 2.89 7.81 10.60
C ARG A 82 4.03 8.38 9.79
N ALA A 83 5.19 7.73 9.85
CA ALA A 83 6.26 8.03 8.91
C ALA A 83 5.93 7.43 7.54
N PHE A 84 6.40 8.10 6.48
CA PHE A 84 6.31 7.59 5.13
C PHE A 84 7.61 7.74 4.35
N ILE A 85 7.77 6.89 3.34
CA ILE A 85 8.73 7.08 2.26
C ILE A 85 7.97 6.95 0.94
N ASP A 86 7.99 7.97 0.10
CA ASP A 86 7.43 7.92 -1.26
C ASP A 86 8.58 7.79 -2.26
N VAL A 87 8.44 6.85 -3.19
CA VAL A 87 9.44 6.58 -4.22
C VAL A 87 8.78 6.73 -5.58
N LEU A 88 9.31 7.60 -6.42
CA LEU A 88 8.79 7.91 -7.74
C LEU A 88 9.88 7.84 -8.80
N SER A 89 9.54 7.30 -9.98
CA SER A 89 10.38 7.44 -11.18
C SER A 89 10.19 8.82 -11.81
N LEU A 90 11.26 9.60 -11.92
CA LEU A 90 11.21 10.91 -12.59
C LEU A 90 11.14 10.77 -14.13
N ALA A 91 11.43 9.59 -14.66
CA ALA A 91 11.22 9.26 -16.06
C ALA A 91 9.71 9.08 -16.41
N GLY A 92 8.84 9.07 -15.39
CA GLY A 92 7.44 8.70 -15.50
C GLY A 92 7.21 7.19 -15.36
N SER A 93 5.97 6.78 -15.57
CA SER A 93 5.55 5.37 -15.65
C SER A 93 5.35 4.95 -17.10
N ASP A 94 5.54 3.66 -17.36
CA ASP A 94 5.12 3.02 -18.61
C ASP A 94 3.58 2.98 -18.76
N ASP A 95 2.85 3.31 -17.69
CA ASP A 95 1.40 3.51 -17.68
C ASP A 95 1.05 4.99 -17.42
N PRO A 96 0.89 5.82 -18.48
CA PRO A 96 0.52 7.23 -18.32
C PRO A 96 -0.81 7.44 -17.59
N GLY A 97 -1.71 6.46 -17.67
CA GLY A 97 -3.00 6.51 -16.98
C GLY A 97 -2.88 6.32 -15.48
N ALA A 98 -1.74 5.87 -14.95
CA ALA A 98 -1.56 5.65 -13.51
C ALA A 98 -1.56 6.96 -12.70
N PHE A 99 -1.23 8.10 -13.32
CA PHE A 99 -1.18 9.40 -12.64
C PHE A 99 -2.45 10.21 -12.87
N LYS A 100 -3.08 10.67 -11.77
CA LYS A 100 -4.05 11.78 -11.81
C LYS A 100 -3.30 13.10 -11.57
N GLY A 101 -2.75 13.68 -12.65
CA GLY A 101 -2.11 15.00 -12.60
C GLY A 101 -0.68 15.03 -12.03
N SER A 102 -0.03 16.19 -12.18
CA SER A 102 1.34 16.59 -11.79
C SER A 102 2.53 16.09 -12.63
N LEU A 103 2.66 14.82 -13.01
CA LEU A 103 3.82 14.44 -13.85
C LEU A 103 3.76 15.01 -15.27
N SER A 104 2.60 15.49 -15.70
CA SER A 104 2.41 16.24 -16.95
C SER A 104 3.18 17.56 -17.02
N GLU A 105 3.82 18.00 -15.94
CA GLU A 105 4.52 19.29 -15.84
C GLU A 105 6.05 19.18 -15.84
N LEU A 106 6.62 17.96 -15.79
CA LEU A 106 8.04 17.81 -16.05
C LEU A 106 8.31 18.16 -17.51
N ASP A 107 9.16 19.17 -17.69
CA ASP A 107 9.70 19.57 -18.99
C ASP A 107 10.16 18.33 -19.79
N PRO A 108 9.76 18.18 -21.08
CA PRO A 108 10.11 17.02 -21.88
C PRO A 108 11.61 16.70 -21.93
N GLU A 109 12.48 17.72 -21.91
CA GLU A 109 13.93 17.50 -21.85
C GLU A 109 14.36 16.91 -20.51
N MET A 110 13.84 17.46 -19.40
CA MET A 110 14.07 16.91 -18.06
C MET A 110 13.60 15.46 -17.92
N ARG A 111 12.43 15.12 -18.50
CA ARG A 111 11.94 13.74 -18.51
C ARG A 111 12.83 12.83 -19.36
N HIS A 112 13.31 13.32 -20.50
CA HIS A 112 14.24 12.57 -21.34
C HIS A 112 15.55 12.29 -20.61
N TRP A 113 16.13 13.31 -19.97
CA TRP A 113 17.32 13.17 -19.14
C TRP A 113 17.08 12.22 -17.96
N ALA A 114 15.95 12.36 -17.26
CA ALA A 114 15.58 11.46 -16.16
C ALA A 114 15.48 10.00 -16.61
N LYS A 115 15.01 9.75 -17.84
CA LYS A 115 14.96 8.42 -18.44
C LYS A 115 16.36 7.89 -18.77
N GLN A 116 17.24 8.72 -19.32
CA GLN A 116 18.61 8.33 -19.65
C GLN A 116 19.43 7.97 -18.39
N GLU A 117 19.34 8.80 -17.36
CA GLU A 117 20.07 8.62 -16.10
C GLU A 117 19.38 7.65 -15.14
N GLY A 118 18.12 7.28 -15.42
CA GLY A 118 17.31 6.43 -14.56
C GLY A 118 17.07 7.08 -13.20
N LEU A 119 16.58 8.33 -13.19
CA LEU A 119 16.40 9.12 -11.97
C LEU A 119 15.15 8.72 -11.19
N HIS A 120 15.31 8.66 -9.88
CA HIS A 120 14.24 8.37 -8.93
C HIS A 120 14.24 9.43 -7.83
N GLN A 121 13.06 9.89 -7.46
CA GLN A 121 12.84 10.73 -6.28
C GLN A 121 12.48 9.83 -5.09
N ILE A 122 13.10 10.08 -3.96
CA ILE A 122 12.82 9.45 -2.66
C ILE A 122 12.46 10.58 -1.70
N ALA A 123 11.20 10.65 -1.27
CA ALA A 123 10.74 11.62 -0.29
C ALA A 123 10.49 10.93 1.04
N LEU A 124 11.07 11.46 2.12
CA LEU A 124 10.84 10.99 3.48
C LEU A 124 10.00 12.03 4.22
N GLY A 125 9.02 11.58 5.00
CA GLY A 125 8.16 12.50 5.72
C GLY A 125 7.26 11.83 6.75
N ARG A 126 6.32 12.62 7.26
CA ARG A 126 5.36 12.21 8.28
C ARG A 126 3.98 12.76 7.97
N ILE A 127 2.96 11.95 8.18
CA ILE A 127 1.56 12.37 8.18
C ILE A 127 1.04 12.38 9.61
N PHE A 128 0.57 13.55 10.06
CA PHE A 128 0.14 13.79 11.44
C PHE A 128 -1.37 13.61 11.60
N SER A 129 -2.15 14.03 10.61
CA SER A 129 -3.60 13.83 10.60
C SER A 129 -4.17 13.92 9.20
N MET A 130 -5.33 13.30 9.01
CA MET A 130 -6.20 13.50 7.87
C MET A 130 -7.61 13.72 8.39
N LYS A 131 -8.35 14.60 7.73
CA LYS A 131 -9.76 14.84 8.00
C LYS A 131 -10.50 14.90 6.68
N LEU A 132 -11.69 14.32 6.62
CA LEU A 132 -12.60 14.47 5.51
C LEU A 132 -13.80 15.32 5.96
N PRO A 133 -13.81 16.64 5.67
CA PRO A 133 -14.90 17.51 6.07
C PRO A 133 -16.24 17.03 5.53
N VAL A 134 -17.33 17.27 6.29
CA VAL A 134 -18.67 16.88 5.87
C VAL A 134 -19.02 17.51 4.53
N GLY A 135 -19.38 16.68 3.54
CA GLY A 135 -19.71 17.11 2.18
C GLY A 135 -18.51 17.35 1.27
N SER A 136 -17.28 17.13 1.74
CA SER A 136 -16.05 17.19 0.92
C SER A 136 -15.73 15.82 0.32
N THR A 137 -15.14 15.82 -0.87
CA THR A 137 -14.46 14.66 -1.45
C THR A 137 -12.95 14.68 -1.21
N ASP A 138 -12.41 15.84 -0.79
CA ASP A 138 -10.98 16.06 -0.63
C ASP A 138 -10.60 16.04 0.85
N TYR A 139 -9.50 15.36 1.15
CA TYR A 139 -8.93 15.29 2.49
C TYR A 139 -8.18 16.58 2.84
N GLN A 140 -8.40 17.05 4.07
CA GLN A 140 -7.52 18.00 4.73
C GLN A 140 -6.46 17.21 5.52
N ALA A 141 -5.25 17.16 4.99
CA ALA A 141 -4.13 16.48 5.63
C ALA A 141 -3.18 17.47 6.29
N SER A 142 -2.69 17.13 7.48
CA SER A 142 -1.53 17.75 8.09
C SER A 142 -0.36 16.79 7.96
N ALA A 143 0.65 17.17 7.20
CA ALA A 143 1.82 16.35 6.89
C ALA A 143 3.06 17.23 6.69
N CYS A 144 4.24 16.60 6.72
CA CYS A 144 5.53 17.23 6.44
C CYS A 144 6.37 16.31 5.55
N VAL A 145 7.02 16.89 4.54
CA VAL A 145 8.10 16.24 3.80
C VAL A 145 9.41 16.72 4.42
N ASP A 146 10.09 15.83 5.13
CA ASP A 146 11.28 16.14 5.90
C ASP A 146 12.53 16.22 5.00
N ARG A 147 12.59 15.41 3.94
CA ARG A 147 13.73 15.32 3.03
C ARG A 147 13.31 14.79 1.65
N ILE A 148 13.92 15.31 0.59
CA ILE A 148 13.80 14.78 -0.77
C ILE A 148 15.19 14.46 -1.30
N VAL A 149 15.38 13.24 -1.77
CA VAL A 149 16.64 12.77 -2.38
C VAL A 149 16.37 12.34 -3.81
N ILE A 150 17.19 12.81 -4.75
CA ILE A 150 17.17 12.35 -6.14
C ILE A 150 18.38 11.45 -6.34
N VAL A 151 18.15 10.23 -6.84
CA VAL A 151 19.19 9.24 -7.11
C VAL A 151 19.13 8.76 -8.55
N ASN A 152 20.28 8.46 -9.14
CA ASN A 152 20.35 7.92 -10.50
C ASN A 152 20.21 6.38 -10.54
N GLY A 153 20.27 5.80 -11.74
CA GLY A 153 20.15 4.36 -11.96
C GLY A 153 21.27 3.54 -11.28
N ARG A 154 22.41 4.18 -10.97
CA ARG A 154 23.52 3.62 -10.20
C ARG A 154 23.32 3.77 -8.69
N GLY A 155 22.34 4.57 -8.26
CA GLY A 155 22.02 4.94 -6.89
C GLY A 155 23.04 5.87 -6.25
N GLU A 156 23.67 6.70 -7.07
CA GLU A 156 24.43 7.87 -6.66
C GLU A 156 23.45 9.03 -6.42
N ILE A 157 23.67 9.78 -5.35
CA ILE A 157 22.85 10.93 -4.99
C ILE A 157 23.18 12.07 -5.96
N GLN A 158 22.16 12.54 -6.68
CA GLN A 158 22.24 13.70 -7.59
C GLN A 158 21.79 14.99 -6.88
N SER A 159 20.83 14.88 -5.97
CA SER A 159 20.34 15.97 -5.16
C SER A 159 19.85 15.44 -3.81
N ASP A 160 20.01 16.23 -2.76
CA ASP A 160 19.63 15.89 -1.41
C ASP A 160 19.21 17.16 -0.69
N MET A 161 17.92 17.29 -0.42
CA MET A 161 17.30 18.52 0.07
C MET A 161 16.59 18.24 1.38
N ALA A 162 17.01 18.91 2.45
CA ALA A 162 16.30 18.90 3.72
C ALA A 162 15.11 19.89 3.70
N MET A 163 14.18 19.73 4.64
CA MET A 163 12.99 20.61 4.76
C MET A 163 13.32 22.11 4.73
N GLN A 164 14.43 22.54 5.32
CA GLN A 164 14.81 23.96 5.33
C GLN A 164 15.14 24.47 3.92
N GLU A 165 15.80 23.64 3.11
CA GLU A 165 16.18 23.98 1.73
C GLU A 165 14.97 23.92 0.80
N LEU A 166 14.08 22.92 1.00
CA LEU A 166 12.85 22.77 0.22
C LEU A 166 11.98 24.03 0.25
N LYS A 167 11.90 24.72 1.39
CA LYS A 167 11.08 25.95 1.54
C LYS A 167 11.49 27.08 0.59
N PHE A 168 12.70 27.07 0.06
CA PHE A 168 13.22 28.09 -0.84
C PHE A 168 13.19 27.66 -2.31
N MET A 169 12.81 26.41 -2.61
CA MET A 169 12.72 25.91 -3.98
C MET A 169 11.42 26.41 -4.64
N PRO A 170 11.48 27.00 -5.85
CA PRO A 170 10.29 27.28 -6.63
C PRO A 170 9.47 26.00 -6.87
N GLY A 171 8.16 26.06 -6.65
CA GLY A 171 7.28 24.89 -6.83
C GLY A 171 7.38 23.85 -5.70
N ALA A 172 8.04 24.16 -4.57
CA ALA A 172 8.18 23.24 -3.46
C ALA A 172 6.85 22.84 -2.84
N GLU A 173 5.88 23.77 -2.76
CA GLU A 173 4.57 23.48 -2.18
C GLU A 173 3.82 22.47 -3.04
N GLU A 174 3.80 22.67 -4.36
CA GLU A 174 3.19 21.77 -5.34
C GLU A 174 3.87 20.40 -5.31
N SER A 175 5.20 20.37 -5.24
CA SER A 175 5.98 19.13 -5.14
C SER A 175 5.65 18.35 -3.87
N CYS A 176 5.62 19.03 -2.72
CA CYS A 176 5.23 18.43 -1.45
C CYS A 176 3.79 17.94 -1.47
N ARG A 177 2.88 18.71 -2.09
CA ARG A 177 1.47 18.33 -2.23
C ARG A 177 1.31 17.08 -3.09
N GLY A 178 2.08 16.94 -4.17
CA GLY A 178 2.10 15.72 -5.00
C GLY A 178 2.54 14.49 -4.21
N ILE A 179 3.64 14.60 -3.45
CA ILE A 179 4.15 13.53 -2.57
C ILE A 179 3.08 13.14 -1.54
N ILE A 180 2.50 14.11 -0.84
CA ILE A 180 1.45 13.86 0.15
C ILE A 180 0.20 13.26 -0.51
N GLY A 181 -0.13 13.68 -1.73
CA GLY A 181 -1.21 13.10 -2.53
C GLY A 181 -1.00 11.60 -2.78
N ASN A 182 0.21 11.19 -3.19
CA ASN A 182 0.55 9.77 -3.36
C ASN A 182 0.35 8.99 -2.05
N VAL A 183 0.81 9.55 -0.92
CA VAL A 183 0.65 8.95 0.40
C VAL A 183 -0.82 8.77 0.77
N ILE A 184 -1.65 9.78 0.53
CA ILE A 184 -3.10 9.73 0.75
C ILE A 184 -3.73 8.65 -0.12
N THR A 185 -3.41 8.60 -1.40
CA THR A 185 -3.91 7.58 -2.32
C THR A 185 -3.55 6.16 -1.85
N SER A 186 -2.31 5.93 -1.41
CA SER A 186 -1.92 4.63 -0.85
C SER A 186 -2.66 4.29 0.44
N ILE A 187 -3.00 5.27 1.29
CA ILE A 187 -3.87 5.07 2.45
C ILE A 187 -5.28 4.66 2.00
N GLU A 188 -5.85 5.33 1.01
CA GLU A 188 -7.18 4.99 0.47
C GLU A 188 -7.23 3.57 -0.13
N GLU A 189 -6.17 3.15 -0.81
CA GLU A 189 -6.05 1.79 -1.33
C GLU A 189 -6.05 0.74 -0.21
N LEU A 190 -5.36 1.00 0.89
CA LEU A 190 -5.42 0.12 2.07
C LEU A 190 -6.79 0.20 2.78
N MET A 191 -7.42 1.37 2.84
CA MET A 191 -8.78 1.54 3.38
C MET A 191 -9.79 0.70 2.62
N LEU A 192 -9.63 0.53 1.31
CA LEU A 192 -10.47 -0.38 0.51
C LEU A 192 -10.45 -1.80 1.07
N ILE A 193 -9.26 -2.31 1.42
CA ILE A 193 -9.12 -3.65 2.01
C ILE A 193 -9.79 -3.71 3.39
N ASN A 194 -9.71 -2.63 4.17
CA ASN A 194 -10.25 -2.59 5.53
C ASN A 194 -11.78 -2.51 5.56
N SER A 195 -12.37 -1.78 4.61
CA SER A 195 -13.82 -1.55 4.56
C SER A 195 -14.58 -2.59 3.73
N ASP A 196 -13.95 -3.23 2.74
CA ASP A 196 -14.60 -4.24 1.89
C ASP A 196 -14.23 -5.67 2.34
N PRO A 197 -15.18 -6.41 2.96
CA PRO A 197 -14.92 -7.74 3.49
C PRO A 197 -14.75 -8.83 2.41
N GLU A 198 -14.98 -8.52 1.14
CA GLU A 198 -14.75 -9.45 0.04
C GLU A 198 -13.27 -9.56 -0.36
N TYR A 199 -12.44 -8.57 0.00
CA TYR A 199 -11.02 -8.63 -0.27
C TYR A 199 -10.27 -9.36 0.83
N PHE A 200 -9.55 -10.42 0.45
CA PHE A 200 -8.60 -11.13 1.30
C PHE A 200 -7.18 -10.73 0.96
N ILE A 201 -6.29 -10.82 1.95
CA ILE A 201 -4.85 -10.65 1.74
C ILE A 201 -4.30 -11.97 1.21
N PHE A 202 -3.98 -12.01 -0.08
CA PHE A 202 -3.36 -13.14 -0.74
C PHE A 202 -1.85 -12.97 -0.80
N GLU A 203 -1.13 -13.79 -0.06
CA GLU A 203 0.33 -13.82 -0.06
C GLU A 203 0.85 -14.71 -1.19
N LYS A 204 1.75 -14.15 -2.00
CA LYS A 204 2.50 -14.83 -3.05
C LYS A 204 3.99 -14.76 -2.70
N SER A 205 4.62 -15.92 -2.46
CA SER A 205 6.04 -16.01 -2.13
C SER A 205 6.76 -17.05 -2.99
N PRO A 206 8.08 -16.92 -3.24
CA PRO A 206 8.83 -17.98 -3.86
C PRO A 206 8.82 -19.24 -2.98
N ALA A 207 8.65 -20.42 -3.57
CA ALA A 207 8.66 -21.68 -2.81
C ALA A 207 10.03 -21.94 -2.15
N ASN A 208 11.10 -21.49 -2.81
CA ASN A 208 12.48 -21.59 -2.35
C ASN A 208 13.15 -20.21 -2.43
N PRO A 209 12.92 -19.30 -1.46
CA PRO A 209 13.56 -17.99 -1.44
C PRO A 209 15.07 -18.13 -1.30
N ARG A 210 15.82 -17.26 -1.98
CA ARG A 210 17.26 -17.14 -1.71
C ARG A 210 17.46 -16.57 -0.31
N LYS A 211 18.47 -17.08 0.42
CA LYS A 211 18.82 -16.53 1.73
C LYS A 211 19.36 -15.10 1.55
N CYS A 212 18.75 -14.15 2.24
CA CYS A 212 19.27 -12.79 2.30
C CYS A 212 20.62 -12.78 3.02
N LYS A 213 21.56 -11.95 2.55
CA LYS A 213 22.84 -11.75 3.21
C LYS A 213 22.64 -10.83 4.43
N ALA A 214 23.47 -10.99 5.45
CA ALA A 214 23.45 -10.08 6.60
C ALA A 214 23.63 -8.63 6.16
N GLY A 215 22.84 -7.71 6.72
CA GLY A 215 22.85 -6.29 6.36
C GLY A 215 22.28 -5.97 4.98
N ARG A 216 21.55 -6.90 4.36
CA ARG A 216 20.84 -6.68 3.09
C ARG A 216 19.33 -6.84 3.27
N ILE A 217 18.60 -6.20 2.37
CA ILE A 217 17.14 -6.25 2.27
C ILE A 217 16.78 -7.25 1.18
N THR A 218 15.88 -8.18 1.48
CA THR A 218 15.34 -9.16 0.55
C THR A 218 14.63 -8.44 -0.58
N ARG A 219 15.14 -8.63 -1.80
CA ARG A 219 14.63 -8.02 -3.04
C ARG A 219 13.27 -8.59 -3.41
N SER A 220 12.50 -7.82 -4.18
CA SER A 220 11.11 -8.15 -4.51
C SER A 220 10.88 -9.55 -5.10
N PRO A 221 11.76 -10.12 -5.96
CA PRO A 221 11.58 -11.48 -6.48
C PRO A 221 11.68 -12.60 -5.42
N ASP A 222 12.41 -12.35 -4.34
CA ASP A 222 12.64 -13.32 -3.26
C ASP A 222 11.71 -13.08 -2.04
N ARG A 223 10.93 -12.00 -2.08
CA ARG A 223 10.09 -11.52 -0.98
C ARG A 223 8.63 -11.99 -1.13
N PRO A 224 7.91 -12.23 -0.02
CA PRO A 224 6.45 -12.34 -0.04
C PRO A 224 5.78 -11.05 -0.51
N ARG A 225 4.90 -11.15 -1.49
CA ARG A 225 4.03 -10.07 -1.97
C ARG A 225 2.61 -10.29 -1.51
N TYR A 226 1.95 -9.23 -1.08
CA TYR A 226 0.58 -9.25 -0.57
C TYR A 226 -0.35 -8.60 -1.58
N ILE A 227 -1.36 -9.33 -2.02
CA ILE A 227 -2.25 -8.90 -3.11
C ILE A 227 -3.68 -8.96 -2.57
N PRO A 228 -4.42 -7.86 -2.55
CA PRO A 228 -5.84 -7.89 -2.20
C PRO A 228 -6.63 -8.56 -3.32
N LEU A 229 -7.23 -9.72 -3.05
CA LEU A 229 -7.99 -10.48 -4.04
C LEU A 229 -9.31 -10.98 -3.47
N LYS A 230 -10.32 -11.10 -4.35
CA LYS A 230 -11.59 -11.77 -4.03
C LYS A 230 -11.44 -13.30 -4.08
N PRO A 231 -12.28 -14.06 -3.33
CA PRO A 231 -12.17 -15.51 -3.24
C PRO A 231 -12.12 -16.26 -4.58
N GLU A 232 -12.94 -15.86 -5.55
CA GLU A 232 -12.97 -16.50 -6.87
C GLU A 232 -11.61 -16.39 -7.60
N THR A 233 -10.97 -15.22 -7.51
CA THR A 233 -9.66 -14.99 -8.13
C THR A 233 -8.56 -15.77 -7.39
N ILE A 234 -8.65 -15.86 -6.05
CA ILE A 234 -7.73 -16.66 -5.25
C ILE A 234 -7.79 -18.13 -5.65
N ARG A 235 -9.00 -18.70 -5.73
CA ARG A 235 -9.20 -20.12 -6.08
C ARG A 235 -8.63 -20.45 -7.46
N LYS A 236 -8.94 -19.62 -8.45
CA LYS A 236 -8.40 -19.75 -9.81
C LYS A 236 -6.87 -19.68 -9.80
N THR A 237 -6.28 -18.77 -9.01
CA THR A 237 -4.82 -18.59 -8.95
C THR A 237 -4.11 -19.76 -8.26
N MET A 238 -4.74 -20.37 -7.26
CA MET A 238 -4.20 -21.52 -6.53
C MET A 238 -4.46 -22.86 -7.23
N ASP A 239 -5.05 -22.85 -8.44
CA ASP A 239 -5.51 -24.05 -9.14
C ASP A 239 -6.43 -24.93 -8.27
N LEU A 240 -7.29 -24.26 -7.49
CA LEU A 240 -8.30 -24.88 -6.63
C LEU A 240 -9.67 -24.95 -7.31
N ASP A 241 -9.71 -24.81 -8.64
CA ASP A 241 -10.95 -24.96 -9.40
C ASP A 241 -11.55 -26.34 -9.10
N ARG A 242 -12.77 -26.31 -8.57
CA ARG A 242 -13.40 -27.44 -7.89
C ARG A 242 -13.57 -28.65 -8.81
N PRO A 243 -13.47 -29.89 -8.30
CA PRO A 243 -14.43 -30.91 -8.71
C PRO A 243 -15.83 -30.38 -8.35
N SER A 244 -16.53 -29.88 -9.36
CA SER A 244 -17.99 -29.88 -9.38
C SER A 244 -18.44 -31.33 -9.20
N GLU A 245 -19.33 -31.57 -8.22
CA GLU A 245 -20.11 -32.79 -7.95
C GLU A 245 -19.85 -33.39 -6.58
N ASP A 246 -20.40 -32.74 -5.55
CA ASP A 246 -20.94 -33.48 -4.41
C ASP A 246 -22.08 -32.65 -3.78
N GLY A 247 -23.26 -32.82 -4.39
CA GLY A 247 -24.53 -33.14 -3.73
C GLY A 247 -25.01 -32.47 -2.42
N VAL A 248 -24.35 -31.48 -1.86
CA VAL A 248 -24.79 -30.89 -0.57
C VAL A 248 -25.46 -29.55 -0.83
N SER A 249 -26.79 -29.59 -0.95
CA SER A 249 -27.70 -28.42 -1.00
C SER A 249 -27.76 -27.65 0.35
N GLY A 250 -26.64 -27.56 1.07
CA GLY A 250 -26.52 -26.85 2.33
C GLY A 250 -26.10 -25.40 2.12
N LYS A 251 -26.54 -24.49 3.00
CA LYS A 251 -26.04 -23.11 3.05
C LYS A 251 -24.52 -23.15 3.25
N ARG A 252 -23.75 -22.83 2.19
CA ARG A 252 -22.30 -22.68 2.31
C ARG A 252 -21.97 -21.50 3.23
N PRO A 253 -20.97 -21.63 4.12
CA PRO A 253 -20.48 -20.49 4.88
C PRO A 253 -20.03 -19.38 3.93
N HIS A 254 -20.45 -18.15 4.20
CA HIS A 254 -20.06 -16.98 3.43
C HIS A 254 -18.62 -16.58 3.78
N GLU A 255 -17.73 -16.69 2.80
CA GLU A 255 -16.33 -16.26 2.92
C GLU A 255 -16.29 -14.74 3.12
N ARG A 256 -15.47 -14.28 4.05
CA ARG A 256 -15.32 -12.85 4.37
C ARG A 256 -14.03 -12.59 5.16
N ARG A 257 -13.46 -11.41 4.99
CA ARG A 257 -12.45 -10.83 5.88
C ARG A 257 -13.09 -10.37 7.19
N ARG A 258 -12.28 -10.19 8.24
CA ARG A 258 -12.73 -9.60 9.51
C ARG A 258 -13.15 -8.16 9.27
N HIS A 259 -14.34 -7.77 9.71
CA HIS A 259 -14.85 -6.41 9.48
C HIS A 259 -15.87 -5.99 10.54
N TRP A 260 -16.07 -4.68 10.67
CA TRP A 260 -17.13 -4.11 11.49
C TRP A 260 -18.48 -4.20 10.79
N ARG A 261 -19.52 -4.60 11.53
CA ARG A 261 -20.89 -4.63 11.05
C ARG A 261 -21.81 -3.85 11.99
N LEU A 262 -22.53 -2.88 11.44
CA LEU A 262 -23.61 -2.19 12.14
C LEU A 262 -24.88 -3.06 12.12
N LEU A 263 -25.38 -3.41 13.30
CA LEU A 263 -26.59 -4.22 13.44
C LEU A 263 -27.83 -3.35 13.23
N LYS A 264 -28.31 -3.27 11.98
CA LYS A 264 -29.51 -2.47 11.62
C LYS A 264 -30.82 -3.28 11.61
N SER A 265 -30.73 -4.60 11.49
CA SER A 265 -31.89 -5.48 11.33
C SER A 265 -32.75 -5.54 12.60
N GLU A 266 -34.08 -5.52 12.42
CA GLU A 266 -35.07 -5.65 13.51
C GLU A 266 -34.91 -6.94 14.33
N ARG A 267 -34.28 -7.98 13.77
CA ARG A 267 -33.93 -9.21 14.51
C ARG A 267 -33.00 -8.97 15.70
N PHE A 268 -32.26 -7.86 15.69
CA PHE A 268 -31.33 -7.50 16.76
C PHE A 268 -31.91 -6.42 17.68
N LYS A 269 -33.20 -6.49 18.07
CA LYS A 269 -33.87 -5.43 18.86
C LYS A 269 -33.03 -4.84 20.00
N ASN A 270 -32.35 -5.69 20.78
CA ASN A 270 -31.56 -5.26 21.96
C ASN A 270 -30.12 -4.81 21.63
N LYS A 271 -29.68 -5.00 20.38
CA LYS A 271 -28.34 -4.63 19.89
C LYS A 271 -28.41 -3.73 18.65
N GLN A 272 -29.60 -3.20 18.33
CA GLN A 272 -29.80 -2.41 17.13
C GLN A 272 -29.00 -1.11 17.26
N GLY A 273 -28.28 -0.74 16.21
CA GLY A 273 -27.35 0.39 16.22
C GLY A 273 -25.99 0.09 16.83
N GLN A 274 -25.75 -1.10 17.39
CA GLN A 274 -24.41 -1.50 17.84
C GLN A 274 -23.54 -1.95 16.67
N ARG A 275 -22.25 -1.62 16.72
CA ARG A 275 -21.22 -2.19 15.86
C ARG A 275 -20.68 -3.46 16.51
N VAL A 276 -20.64 -4.54 15.75
CA VAL A 276 -20.00 -5.79 16.16
C VAL A 276 -18.89 -6.13 15.19
N MET A 277 -17.80 -6.68 15.73
CA MET A 277 -16.74 -7.26 14.93
C MET A 277 -17.22 -8.62 14.42
N VAL A 278 -17.14 -8.83 13.11
CA VAL A 278 -17.44 -10.12 12.49
C VAL A 278 -16.10 -10.80 12.17
N ASP A 279 -15.91 -12.02 12.69
CA ASP A 279 -14.68 -12.78 12.46
C ASP A 279 -14.53 -13.18 10.98
N ALA A 280 -13.27 -13.23 10.55
CA ALA A 280 -12.88 -13.70 9.22
C ALA A 280 -13.27 -15.18 9.04
N CYS A 281 -13.66 -15.55 7.82
CA CYS A 281 -14.04 -16.90 7.46
C CYS A 281 -13.55 -17.20 6.04
N TRP A 282 -12.74 -18.24 5.90
CA TRP A 282 -12.29 -18.80 4.62
C TRP A 282 -12.69 -20.28 4.55
N VAL A 283 -13.13 -20.74 3.38
CA VAL A 283 -13.59 -22.12 3.19
C VAL A 283 -12.70 -22.84 2.18
N GLY A 284 -11.96 -23.83 2.67
CA GLY A 284 -11.08 -24.68 1.86
C GLY A 284 -9.60 -24.49 2.20
N PRO A 285 -8.69 -24.98 1.35
CA PRO A 285 -7.25 -24.84 1.54
C PRO A 285 -6.86 -23.36 1.62
N SER A 286 -6.11 -22.98 2.64
CA SER A 286 -5.56 -21.63 2.80
C SER A 286 -4.16 -21.50 2.22
N GLU A 287 -3.52 -22.60 1.80
CA GLU A 287 -2.17 -22.62 1.25
C GLU A 287 -2.09 -23.60 0.07
N ALA A 288 -1.29 -23.25 -0.93
CA ALA A 288 -0.97 -24.11 -2.07
C ALA A 288 0.42 -23.78 -2.63
N VAL A 289 1.07 -24.73 -3.28
CA VAL A 289 2.29 -24.52 -4.05
C VAL A 289 2.01 -24.87 -5.50
N VAL A 290 2.10 -23.88 -6.40
CA VAL A 290 1.93 -24.08 -7.84
C VAL A 290 3.23 -23.70 -8.53
N GLY A 291 3.88 -24.68 -9.18
CA GLY A 291 5.19 -24.51 -9.77
C GLY A 291 6.26 -24.09 -8.74
N LYS A 292 6.86 -22.91 -8.92
CA LYS A 292 7.92 -22.37 -8.05
C LYS A 292 7.38 -21.34 -7.03
N THR A 293 6.07 -21.24 -6.89
CA THR A 293 5.43 -20.20 -6.08
C THR A 293 4.55 -20.83 -5.02
N ARG A 294 4.68 -20.34 -3.79
CA ARG A 294 3.82 -20.64 -2.66
C ARG A 294 2.78 -19.53 -2.56
N TYR A 295 1.55 -19.95 -2.32
CA TYR A 295 0.38 -19.08 -2.16
C TYR A 295 -0.24 -19.32 -0.81
N ARG A 296 -0.68 -18.25 -0.15
CA ARG A 296 -1.35 -18.32 1.15
C ARG A 296 -2.44 -17.27 1.28
N VAL A 297 -3.61 -17.66 1.75
CA VAL A 297 -4.66 -16.75 2.22
C VAL A 297 -4.36 -16.35 3.66
N ARG A 298 -4.18 -15.06 3.90
CA ARG A 298 -4.00 -14.49 5.24
C ARG A 298 -5.35 -14.03 5.76
N LEU A 299 -5.71 -14.54 6.94
CA LEU A 299 -6.83 -14.02 7.74
C LEU A 299 -6.25 -13.05 8.77
N ASP A 300 -6.94 -11.94 9.02
CA ASP A 300 -6.51 -10.97 10.02
C ASP A 300 -6.54 -11.63 11.40
N ILE A 301 -5.39 -11.81 12.03
CA ILE A 301 -5.23 -12.32 13.40
C ILE A 301 -4.55 -11.24 14.23
#